data_AF-A0A060Z7M4-F1
#
_entry.id   AF-A0A060Z7M4-F1
#
_cell.length_a   1.000
_cell.length_b   1.000
_cell.length_c   1.000
_cell.angle_alpha   90.00
_cell.angle_beta   90.00
_cell.angle_gamma   90.00
#
_symmetry.space_group_name_H-M   'P 1'
#
loop_
_entity.id
_entity.type
_entity.pdbx_description
1 polymer ?
#
loop_
_entity_poly.entity_id
_entity_poly.type
_entity_poly.pdbx_seq_one_letter_code
_entity_poly.pdbx_strand_id
1 'polypeptide(L)' 'MDSCAPHTPCCDPCASCRCRLFNTICHCWRLGPHCPKKT' A
#
# COMPACT_ATOMS: atom_id res chain seq x y z
N MET A 1 -5.63 9.15 1.97
CA MET A 1 -5.66 7.70 1.67
C MET A 1 -5.26 7.56 0.22
N ASP A 2 -4.00 7.26 -0.06
CA ASP A 2 -3.54 7.06 -1.43
C ASP A 2 -4.17 5.78 -1.99
N SER A 3 -4.98 5.95 -3.03
CA SER A 3 -5.45 4.84 -3.86
C SER A 3 -4.27 4.33 -4.68
N CYS A 4 -4.13 3.01 -4.76
CA CYS A 4 -3.09 2.36 -5.54
C CYS A 4 -3.74 1.51 -6.64
N ALA A 5 -3.02 1.29 -7.74
CA ALA A 5 -3.42 0.33 -8.75
C ALA A 5 -2.66 -0.99 -8.53
N PRO A 6 -3.18 -2.14 -8.98
CA PRO A 6 -2.55 -3.45 -8.77
C PRO A 6 -1.12 -3.57 -9.33
N HIS A 7 -0.73 -2.70 -10.27
CA HIS A 7 0.59 -2.67 -10.88
C HIS A 7 1.45 -1.48 -10.43
N THR A 8 0.96 -0.65 -9.50
CA THR A 8 1.68 0.56 -9.07
C THR A 8 2.10 0.42 -7.60
N PRO A 9 3.40 0.48 -7.30
CA PRO A 9 3.86 0.47 -5.91
C PRO A 9 3.42 1.75 -5.20
N CYS A 10 3.12 1.64 -3.91
CA CYS A 10 2.84 2.80 -3.07
C CYS A 10 4.09 3.67 -2.92
N CYS A 11 3.91 4.99 -2.82
CA CYS A 11 5.04 5.92 -2.60
C CYS A 11 5.80 5.64 -1.31
N ASP A 12 5.09 5.16 -0.28
CA ASP A 12 5.69 4.72 0.97
C ASP A 12 6.22 3.28 0.75
N PRO A 13 7.55 3.06 0.80
CA PRO A 13 8.15 1.74 0.62
C PRO A 13 7.76 0.76 1.73
N CYS A 14 7.15 1.26 2.80
CA CYS A 14 6.56 0.49 3.88
C CYS A 14 5.05 0.38 3.80
N ALA A 15 4.45 0.72 2.65
CA ALA A 15 3.06 0.43 2.35
C ALA A 15 2.94 -0.54 1.17
N SER A 16 2.03 -1.50 1.32
CA SER A 16 1.62 -2.40 0.24
C SER A 16 0.24 -2.03 -0.25
N CYS A 17 0.01 -2.18 -1.56
CA CYS A 17 -1.32 -2.01 -2.11
C CYS A 17 -2.22 -3.16 -1.64
N ARG A 18 -3.28 -2.83 -0.90
CA ARG A 18 -4.27 -3.79 -0.43
C ARG A 18 -5.60 -3.50 -1.11
N CYS A 19 -6.04 -4.46 -1.92
CA CYS A 19 -7.31 -4.38 -2.61
C CYS A 19 -8.41 -5.17 -1.87
N ARG A 20 -9.64 -4.64 -1.93
CA ARG A 20 -10.87 -5.24 -1.41
C ARG A 20 -11.97 -5.09 -2.45
N LEU A 21 -13.09 -5.77 -2.22
CA LEU A 21 -14.29 -5.69 -3.07
C LEU A 21 -13.95 -6.00 -4.54
N PHE A 22 -13.53 -7.24 -4.84
CA PHE A 22 -13.18 -7.66 -6.21
C PHE A 22 -12.13 -6.77 -6.91
N ASN A 23 -11.09 -6.35 -6.19
CA ASN A 23 -10.04 -5.44 -6.69
C ASN A 23 -10.51 -4.05 -7.14
N THR A 24 -11.75 -3.66 -6.83
CA THR A 24 -12.27 -2.33 -7.21
C THR A 24 -11.81 -1.24 -6.24
N ILE A 25 -11.54 -1.60 -4.98
CA ILE A 25 -11.12 -0.65 -3.95
C ILE A 25 -9.71 -1.03 -3.48
N CYS A 26 -8.71 -0.27 -3.90
CA CYS A 26 -7.31 -0.53 -3.62
C CYS A 26 -6.67 0.67 -2.91
N HIS A 27 -6.09 0.42 -1.74
CA HIS A 27 -5.43 1.46 -0.95
C HIS A 27 -4.07 1.00 -0.43
N CYS A 28 -3.17 1.96 -0.28
CA CYS A 28 -1.89 1.74 0.36
C CYS A 28 -2.07 1.47 1.86
N TRP A 29 -1.69 0.27 2.28
CA TRP A 29 -1.74 -0.16 3.67
C TRP A 29 -0.33 -0.33 4.23
N ARG A 30 -0.02 0.37 5.32
CA ARG A 30 1.30 0.28 5.97
C ARG A 30 1.55 -1.08 6.61
N LEU A 31 2.68 -1.67 6.29
CA LEU A 31 3.20 -2.93 6.81
C LEU A 31 3.74 -2.77 8.24
N GLY A 32 2.89 -2.35 9.18
CA GLY A 32 3.21 -2.32 10.61
C GLY A 32 4.47 -1.54 11.04
N PRO A 33 4.85 -1.61 12.32
CA PRO A 33 6.00 -0.90 12.88
C PRO A 33 7.35 -1.57 12.52
N HIS A 34 7.33 -2.78 11.98
CA HIS A 34 8.53 -3.56 11.64
C HIS A 34 9.13 -3.22 10.29
N CYS A 35 8.50 -2.32 9.54
CA CYS A 35 9.02 -1.92 8.27
C CYS A 35 10.07 -0.82 8.47
N PRO A 36 11.30 -0.98 7.92
CA PRO A 36 12.36 0.00 8.09
C PRO A 36 11.91 1.30 7.44
N LYS A 37 11.54 2.30 8.25
CA LYS A 37 11.47 3.68 7.77
C LYS A 37 12.84 3.94 7.14
N LYS A 38 12.87 4.18 5.82
CA LYS A 38 14.09 4.63 5.17
C LYS A 38 14.57 5.85 5.96
N THR A 39 15.77 5.74 6.52
CA THR A 39 16.45 6.85 7.17
C THR A 39 16.80 7.92 6.15
#